data_AF-A0A7J4L5F0-F1
#
_entry.id   AF-A0A7J4L5F0-F1
#
_cell.length_a   1.000
_cell.length_b   1.000
_cell.length_c   1.000
_cell.angle_alpha   90.00
_cell.angle_beta   90.00
_cell.angle_gamma   90.00
#
_symmetry.space_group_name_H-M   'P 1'
#
loop_
_entity.id
_entity.type
_entity.pdbx_description
1 polymer ?
#
loop_
_entity_poly.entity_id
_entity_poly.type
_entity_poly.pdbx_seq_one_letter_code
_entity_poly.pdbx_strand_id
1 'polypeptide(L)'
;NTYVAPCHSGALFGVIYANGDVYPCEILNDKKLGNLRDFDMNFMDLWNSKPVKECRSFIHDTKCTCTFECAWSINIISNAQFFPELAIKTLGVQWKK
;
A
#
# COMPACT_ATOMS: atom_id res chain seq x y z
N ASN A 1 10.60 -9.40 -12.24
CA ASN A 1 9.37 -8.64 -12.02
C ASN A 1 9.62 -7.18 -12.35
N THR A 2 8.74 -6.56 -13.14
CA THR A 2 8.90 -5.18 -13.63
C THR A 2 7.98 -4.25 -12.86
N TYR A 3 8.49 -3.09 -12.45
CA TYR A 3 7.71 -2.06 -11.78
C TYR A 3 6.64 -1.48 -12.71
N VAL A 4 5.39 -1.43 -12.25
CA VAL A 4 4.24 -0.92 -13.02
C VAL A 4 3.73 0.40 -12.46
N ALA A 5 3.52 0.47 -11.15
CA ALA A 5 2.93 1.63 -10.48
C ALA A 5 3.48 1.80 -9.05
N PRO A 6 3.52 3.04 -8.52
CA PRO A 6 3.83 3.31 -7.13
C PRO A 6 3.00 2.47 -6.18
N CYS A 7 3.64 1.87 -5.18
CA CYS A 7 2.96 1.12 -4.14
C CYS A 7 2.72 2.03 -2.93
N HIS A 8 1.47 2.14 -2.49
CA HIS A 8 1.08 2.95 -1.32
C HIS A 8 0.89 2.12 -0.03
N SER A 9 1.45 0.91 -0.02
CA SER A 9 1.50 0.02 1.14
C SER A 9 2.23 0.70 2.31
N GLY A 10 1.71 0.53 3.53
CA GLY A 10 2.20 1.22 4.72
C GLY A 10 1.79 2.69 4.83
N ALA A 11 1.24 3.32 3.78
CA ALA A 11 0.68 4.68 3.81
C ALA A 11 -0.85 4.68 3.81
N LEU A 12 -1.47 3.94 2.88
CA LEU A 12 -2.92 3.84 2.72
C LEU A 12 -3.52 2.60 3.38
N PHE A 13 -2.78 1.49 3.41
CA PHE A 13 -3.24 0.24 4.01
C PHE A 13 -2.07 -0.53 4.62
N GLY A 14 -2.38 -1.44 5.55
CA GLY A 14 -1.44 -2.32 6.23
C GLY A 14 -2.13 -3.59 6.71
N VAL A 15 -1.34 -4.54 7.20
CA VAL A 15 -1.82 -5.84 7.72
C VAL A 15 -1.49 -5.92 9.20
N ILE A 16 -2.44 -6.38 10.01
CA ILE A 16 -2.27 -6.63 11.43
C ILE A 16 -2.44 -8.13 11.64
N TYR A 17 -1.40 -8.79 12.13
CA TYR A 17 -1.45 -10.22 12.47
C TYR A 17 -2.08 -10.43 13.86
N ALA A 18 -2.53 -11.65 14.14
CA ALA A 18 -3.19 -12.00 15.41
C ALA A 18 -2.31 -11.78 16.65
N ASN A 19 -0.98 -11.79 16.49
CA ASN A 19 -0.03 -11.47 17.56
C ASN A 19 0.14 -9.96 17.80
N GLY A 20 -0.58 -9.10 17.06
CA GLY A 20 -0.51 -7.65 17.14
C GLY A 20 0.60 -7.03 16.29
N ASP A 21 1.34 -7.82 15.51
CA ASP A 21 2.37 -7.29 14.62
C ASP A 21 1.74 -6.59 13.41
N VAL A 22 2.26 -5.41 13.10
CA VAL A 22 1.80 -4.60 11.97
C VAL A 22 2.85 -4.65 10.87
N TYR A 23 2.40 -4.89 9.65
CA TYR A 23 3.22 -4.95 8.43
C TYR A 23 2.62 -4.04 7.35
N PRO A 24 3.42 -3.55 6.39
CA PRO A 24 2.92 -2.73 5.31
C PRO A 24 2.06 -3.57 4.34
N CYS A 25 2.47 -4.81 4.03
CA CYS A 25 1.66 -5.77 3.26
C CYS A 25 2.06 -7.22 3.61
N GLU A 26 1.27 -8.20 3.14
CA GLU A 26 1.49 -9.63 3.42
C GLU A 26 2.77 -10.19 2.80
N ILE A 27 3.24 -9.59 1.71
CA ILE A 27 4.42 -10.06 0.97
C ILE A 27 5.73 -9.51 1.57
N LEU A 28 5.70 -8.32 2.16
CA LEU A 28 6.89 -7.64 2.70
C LEU A 28 7.08 -7.98 4.18
N ASN A 29 7.28 -9.27 4.44
CA ASN A 29 7.38 -9.85 5.80
C ASN A 29 8.70 -9.55 6.53
N ASP A 30 9.69 -8.97 5.85
CA ASP A 30 10.95 -8.52 6.41
C ASP A 30 10.87 -7.09 6.99
N LYS A 31 9.81 -6.34 6.66
CA LYS A 31 9.59 -4.96 7.10
C LYS A 31 8.46 -4.86 8.12
N LYS A 32 8.70 -5.42 9.31
CA LYS A 32 7.81 -5.21 10.46
C LYS A 32 7.76 -3.72 10.83
N LEU A 33 6.55 -3.17 10.91
CA LEU A 33 6.32 -1.77 11.29
C LEU A 33 6.37 -1.55 12.80
N GLY A 34 5.90 -2.54 13.57
CA GLY A 34 5.86 -2.53 15.03
C GLY A 34 4.89 -3.58 15.57
N ASN A 35 4.65 -3.58 16.89
CA ASN A 35 3.58 -4.34 17.53
C ASN A 35 2.62 -3.39 18.26
N LEU A 36 1.31 -3.61 18.14
CA LEU A 36 0.29 -2.78 18.78
C LEU A 36 0.40 -2.74 20.31
N ARG A 37 0.92 -3.81 20.94
CA ARG A 37 1.11 -3.89 22.39
C ARG A 37 2.12 -2.85 22.90
N ASP A 38 3.06 -2.43 22.06
CA ASP A 38 4.06 -1.41 22.42
C ASP A 38 3.48 0.01 22.37
N PHE A 39 2.26 0.17 21.84
CA PHE A 39 1.57 1.44 21.63
C PHE A 39 0.21 1.48 22.33
N ASP A 40 0.03 0.74 23.43
CA ASP A 40 -1.25 0.66 24.17
C ASP A 40 -2.46 0.35 23.26
N MET A 41 -2.24 -0.48 22.23
CA MET A 41 -3.21 -0.83 21.18
C MET A 41 -3.68 0.36 20.31
N ASN A 42 -3.02 1.52 20.40
CA ASN A 42 -3.26 2.65 19.52
C ASN A 42 -2.53 2.47 18.18
N PHE A 43 -3.29 2.01 17.18
CA PHE A 43 -2.77 1.84 15.82
C PHE A 43 -2.22 3.14 15.22
N MET A 44 -2.84 4.30 15.46
CA MET A 44 -2.42 5.54 14.81
C MET A 44 -1.09 6.08 15.36
N ASP A 45 -0.78 5.80 16.62
CA ASP A 45 0.53 6.14 17.18
C ASP A 45 1.63 5.31 16.52
N LEU A 46 1.38 4.01 16.33
CA LEU A 46 2.27 3.13 15.56
C LEU A 46 2.36 3.60 14.10
N TRP A 47 1.24 3.90 13.44
CA TRP A 47 1.18 4.28 12.02
C TRP A 47 1.92 5.58 11.69
N ASN A 48 2.08 6.46 12.69
CA ASN A 48 2.78 7.73 12.56
C ASN A 48 4.25 7.67 13.04
N SER A 49 4.68 6.51 13.53
CA SER A 49 6.02 6.29 14.05
C SER A 49 7.10 6.40 12.96
N LYS A 50 8.35 6.59 13.42
CA LYS A 50 9.52 6.71 12.55
C LYS A 50 9.76 5.47 11.68
N PRO A 51 9.68 4.21 12.20
CA PRO A 51 9.83 3.01 11.39
C PRO A 51 8.85 2.92 10.22
N VAL A 52 7.59 3.35 10.43
CA VAL A 52 6.58 3.35 9.36
C VAL A 52 6.92 4.35 8.27
N LYS A 53 7.36 5.55 8.65
CA LYS A 53 7.79 6.57 7.68
C LYS A 53 9.00 6.10 6.86
N GLU A 54 9.97 5.47 7.50
CA GLU A 54 11.14 4.89 6.82
C GLU A 54 10.75 3.75 5.87
N CYS A 55 9.79 2.91 6.27
CA CYS A 55 9.26 1.85 5.41
C CYS A 55 8.54 2.43 4.17
N ARG A 56 7.75 3.49 4.33
CA ARG A 56 7.10 4.18 3.20
C ARG A 56 8.13 4.71 2.19
N SER A 57 9.17 5.38 2.68
CA SER A 57 10.27 5.86 1.82
C SER A 57 10.95 4.70 1.11
N PHE A 58 11.25 3.62 1.82
CA PHE A 58 11.84 2.41 1.22
C PHE A 58 10.98 1.85 0.08
N ILE A 59 9.67 1.70 0.27
CA ILE A 59 8.74 1.17 -0.74
C ILE A 59 8.73 2.04 -1.99
N HIS A 60 8.72 3.36 -1.81
CA HIS A 60 8.75 4.34 -2.88
C HIS A 60 10.10 4.31 -3.63
N ASP A 61 11.21 4.38 -2.89
CA ASP A 61 12.56 4.54 -3.45
C ASP A 61 13.04 3.28 -4.15
N THR A 62 12.70 2.11 -3.62
CA THR A 62 13.03 0.82 -4.23
C THR A 62 12.10 0.42 -5.37
N LYS A 63 11.05 1.22 -5.65
CA LYS A 63 10.04 0.92 -6.67
C LYS A 63 9.49 -0.50 -6.47
N CYS A 64 8.96 -0.75 -5.26
CA CYS A 64 8.42 -2.05 -4.89
C CYS A 64 7.42 -2.55 -5.95
N THR A 65 7.70 -3.72 -6.53
CA THR A 65 6.82 -4.32 -7.54
C THR A 65 5.75 -5.16 -6.86
N CYS A 66 4.52 -4.66 -6.84
CA CYS A 66 3.41 -5.34 -6.18
C CYS A 66 3.03 -6.64 -6.92
N THR A 67 3.16 -7.77 -6.22
CA THR A 67 2.62 -9.08 -6.64
C THR A 67 1.39 -9.49 -5.85
N PHE A 68 0.93 -8.64 -4.92
CA PHE A 68 -0.17 -8.97 -4.03
C PHE A 68 -1.50 -8.61 -4.69
N GLU A 69 -2.18 -9.62 -5.23
CA GLU A 69 -3.42 -9.46 -5.99
C GLU A 69 -4.54 -8.82 -5.16
N CYS A 70 -4.62 -9.12 -3.86
CA CYS A 70 -5.66 -8.55 -3.00
C CYS A 70 -5.50 -7.04 -2.81
N ALA A 71 -4.27 -6.50 -2.89
CA ALA A 71 -4.02 -5.07 -2.77
C ALA A 71 -4.08 -4.33 -4.11
N TRP A 72 -4.26 -5.03 -5.24
CA TRP A 72 -4.20 -4.41 -6.56
C TRP A 72 -5.33 -3.40 -6.80
N SER A 73 -6.54 -3.66 -6.30
CA SER A 73 -7.65 -2.71 -6.40
C SER A 73 -7.35 -1.38 -5.69
N ILE A 74 -6.79 -1.46 -4.47
CA ILE A 74 -6.37 -0.27 -3.71
C ILE A 74 -5.23 0.42 -4.46
N ASN A 75 -4.31 -0.35 -5.05
CA ASN A 75 -3.20 0.21 -5.80
C ASN A 75 -3.66 0.96 -7.06
N ILE A 76 -4.63 0.44 -7.81
CA ILE A 76 -5.21 1.13 -8.98
C ILE A 76 -5.89 2.44 -8.54
N ILE A 77 -6.76 2.37 -7.54
CA ILE A 77 -7.57 3.54 -7.13
C ILE A 77 -6.71 4.61 -6.44
N SER A 78 -5.61 4.22 -5.78
CA SER A 78 -4.69 5.18 -5.14
C SER A 78 -3.72 5.84 -6.11
N ASN A 79 -3.61 5.34 -7.34
CA ASN A 79 -2.66 5.83 -8.32
C ASN A 79 -3.36 6.70 -9.37
N ALA A 80 -3.08 8.01 -9.33
CA ALA A 80 -3.64 8.98 -10.26
C ALA A 80 -3.37 8.65 -11.74
N GLN A 81 -2.32 7.88 -12.04
CA GLN A 81 -2.01 7.44 -13.41
C GLN A 81 -3.14 6.63 -14.06
N PHE A 82 -3.98 5.95 -13.27
CA PHE A 82 -5.08 5.14 -13.78
C PHE A 82 -6.39 5.93 -13.92
N PHE A 83 -6.48 7.13 -13.32
CA PHE A 83 -7.70 7.92 -13.32
C PHE A 83 -8.20 8.32 -14.71
N PRO A 84 -7.35 8.72 -15.69
CA PRO A 84 -7.83 9.05 -17.02
C PRO A 84 -8.53 7.87 -17.70
N GLU A 85 -7.93 6.67 -17.65
CA GLU A 85 -8.50 5.48 -18.27
C GLU A 85 -9.78 5.02 -17.55
N LEU A 86 -9.79 5.09 -16.21
CA LEU A 86 -10.98 4.80 -15.41
C LEU A 86 -12.12 5.77 -15.75
N ALA A 87 -11.85 7.08 -15.81
CA ALA A 87 -12.85 8.09 -16.13
C ALA A 87 -13.44 7.88 -17.54
N ILE A 88 -12.60 7.61 -18.55
CA ILE A 88 -13.05 7.33 -19.93
C ILE A 88 -14.00 6.12 -19.95
N LYS A 89 -13.62 5.02 -19.27
CA LYS A 89 -14.44 3.80 -19.21
C LYS A 89 -15.72 4.01 -18.42
N THR A 90 -15.68 4.73 -17.30
CA THR A 90 -16.86 5.03 -16.46
C THR A 90 -17.85 5.93 -17.17
N LEU A 91 -17.39 6.91 -17.94
CA LEU A 91 -18.26 7.81 -18.71
C LEU A 91 -18.90 7.12 -19.94
N GLY A 92 -18.65 5.83 -20.16
CA GLY A 92 -19.21 5.09 -21.29
C GLY A 92 -18.71 5.61 -22.64
N VAL A 93 -17.61 6.39 -22.64
CA VAL A 93 -16.95 6.84 -23.87
C VAL A 93 -16.21 5.64 -24.43
N GLN A 94 -16.96 4.72 -25.03
CA GLN A 94 -16.41 3.73 -25.94
C GLN A 94 -15.90 4.50 -27.14
N TRP A 95 -14.61 4.83 -27.14
CA TRP A 95 -13.92 5.21 -28.35
C TRP A 95 -14.04 4.01 -29.29
N LYS A 96 -15.00 4.08 -30.23
CA LYS A 96 -15.06 3.14 -31.35
C LYS A 96 -13.69 3.20 -32.02
N LYS A 97 -13.02 2.05 -32.03
CA LYS A 97 -11.85 1.83 -32.88
C LYS A 97 -12.27 1.94 -34.34
#